data_AF-R7JEM5-F1
#
_entry.id   AF-R7JEM5-F1
#
_cell.length_a   1.000
_cell.length_b   1.000
_cell.length_c   1.000
_cell.angle_alpha   90.00
_cell.angle_beta   90.00
_cell.angle_gamma   90.00
#
_symmetry.space_group_name_H-M   'P 1'
#
loop_
_entity.id
_entity.type
_entity.pdbx_description
1 polymer ?
#
loop_
_entity_poly.entity_id
_entity_poly.type
_entity_poly.pdbx_seq_one_letter_code
_entity_poly.pdbx_strand_id
1 'polypeptide(L)' 'MATLEELIETLKEILTLDKENYNANVYIGGEYLFIRRLDQDDAYFIEL' A
#
# COMPACT_ATOMS: atom_id res chain seq x y z
N MET A 1 -6.45 14.63 0.66
CA MET A 1 -7.69 13.82 0.67
C MET A 1 -7.76 13.08 -0.65
N ALA A 2 -7.02 11.98 -0.72
CA ALA A 2 -6.99 11.11 -1.88
C ALA A 2 -8.40 10.68 -2.31
N THR A 3 -8.62 10.71 -3.61
CA THR A 3 -9.77 10.10 -4.26
C THR A 3 -9.60 8.59 -4.33
N LEU A 4 -10.71 7.88 -4.54
CA LEU A 4 -10.67 6.43 -4.78
C LEU A 4 -9.80 6.07 -6.00
N GLU A 5 -9.78 6.92 -7.03
CA GLU A 5 -9.00 6.73 -8.24
C GLU A 5 -7.49 6.82 -7.96
N GLU A 6 -7.06 7.86 -7.24
CA GLU A 6 -5.66 8.01 -6.81
C GLU A 6 -5.19 6.85 -5.92
N LEU A 7 -6.06 6.37 -5.03
CA LEU A 7 -5.74 5.21 -4.19
C LEU A 7 -5.56 3.93 -5.03
N ILE A 8 -6.42 3.71 -6.03
CA ILE A 8 -6.31 2.55 -6.92
C ILE A 8 -5.02 2.61 -7.74
N GLU A 9 -4.67 3.77 -8.30
CA GLU A 9 -3.44 3.93 -9.07
C GLU A 9 -2.20 3.72 -8.18
N THR A 10 -2.19 4.28 -6.97
CA THR A 10 -1.12 4.07 -6.00
C THR A 10 -0.92 2.58 -5.69
N LEU A 11 -2.01 1.84 -5.43
CA LEU A 11 -1.94 0.40 -5.17
C LEU A 11 -1.43 -0.40 -6.39
N LYS A 12 -1.79 0.01 -7.62
CA LYS A 12 -1.24 -0.61 -8.83
C LYS A 12 0.25 -0.38 -8.95
N GLU A 13 0.74 0.83 -8.66
CA GLU A 13 2.18 1.13 -8.68
C GLU A 13 2.96 0.30 -7.66
N ILE A 14 2.41 0.11 -6.46
CA ILE A 14 3.03 -0.77 -5.45
C ILE A 14 3.14 -2.21 -5.94
N LEU A 15 2.10 -2.71 -6.62
CA LEU A 15 2.09 -4.06 -7.20
C LEU A 15 3.10 -4.21 -8.36
N THR A 16 3.39 -3.15 -9.11
CA THR A 16 4.39 -3.21 -10.19
C THR A 16 5.82 -3.14 -9.66
N LEU A 17 6.05 -2.47 -8.52
CA LEU A 17 7.36 -2.39 -7.88
C LEU A 17 7.83 -3.75 -7.33
N ASP A 18 6.91 -4.54 -6.75
CA ASP A 18 7.21 -5.90 -6.29
C ASP A 18 5.96 -6.78 -6.36
N LYS A 19 6.06 -7.90 -7.09
CA LYS A 19 4.94 -8.84 -7.27
C LYS A 19 4.54 -9.53 -5.97
N GLU A 20 5.44 -9.65 -5.01
CA GLU A 20 5.13 -10.21 -3.68
C GLU A 20 4.19 -9.31 -2.88
N ASN A 21 4.03 -8.04 -3.27
CA ASN A 21 3.05 -7.13 -2.66
C ASN A 21 1.59 -7.55 -2.93
N TYR A 22 1.35 -8.47 -3.86
CA TYR A 22 0.02 -9.06 -4.05
C TYR A 22 -0.52 -9.73 -2.77
N ASN A 23 0.39 -10.25 -1.92
CA ASN A 23 0.07 -10.86 -0.64
C ASN A 23 0.30 -9.92 0.54
N ALA A 24 0.57 -8.63 0.30
CA ALA A 24 0.76 -7.66 1.36
C ALA A 24 -0.58 -7.36 2.06
N ASN A 25 -0.51 -7.22 3.37
CA ASN A 25 -1.61 -6.65 4.14
C ASN A 25 -1.63 -5.14 3.93
N VAL A 26 -2.77 -4.64 3.47
CA VAL A 26 -3.00 -3.21 3.24
C VAL A 26 -4.10 -2.73 4.18
N TYR A 27 -3.86 -1.65 4.91
CA TYR A 27 -4.89 -0.99 5.72
C TYR A 27 -4.71 0.52 5.74
N ILE A 28 -5.82 1.23 5.96
CA ILE A 28 -5.83 2.68 6.05
C ILE A 28 -5.93 3.08 7.53
N GLY A 29 -5.05 3.98 7.96
CA GLY A 29 -5.06 4.56 9.30
C GLY A 29 -4.92 6.08 9.22
N GLY A 30 -6.04 6.79 9.38
CA GLY A 30 -6.07 8.24 9.21
C GLY A 30 -5.80 8.64 7.76
N GLU A 31 -4.77 9.46 7.55
CA GLU A 31 -4.31 9.93 6.23
C GLU A 31 -3.22 9.04 5.63
N TYR A 32 -3.01 7.82 6.17
CA TYR A 32 -1.94 6.94 5.73
C TYR A 32 -2.47 5.59 5.22
N LEU A 33 -1.84 5.11 4.16
CA LEU A 33 -1.96 3.75 3.63
C LEU A 33 -0.76 2.93 4.10
N PHE A 34 -1.00 1.93 4.93
CA PHE A 34 0.03 1.04 5.46
C PHE A 34 0.06 -0.27 4.68
N ILE A 35 1.27 -0.72 4.36
CA ILE A 35 1.50 -1.90 3.54
C ILE A 35 2.58 -2.74 4.19
N ARG A 36 2.22 -3.97 4.54
CA ARG A 36 3.10 -4.90 5.22
C ARG A 36 3.06 -6.27 4.57
N ARG A 37 4.20 -6.73 4.06
CA ARG A 37 4.34 -8.12 3.62
C ARG A 37 4.51 -9.06 4.81
N LEU A 38 4.09 -10.31 4.65
CA LEU A 38 4.15 -11.31 5.71
C LEU A 38 5.57 -11.80 6.01
N ASP A 39 6.48 -11.66 5.04
CA ASP A 39 7.87 -12.09 5.10
C ASP A 39 8.83 -10.98 5.54
N GLN A 40 8.32 -9.78 5.84
CA GLN A 40 9.11 -8.64 6.30
C GLN A 40 8.69 -8.18 7.70
N ASP A 41 9.69 -7.88 8.53
CA ASP A 41 9.48 -7.23 9.82
C ASP A 41 9.09 -5.75 9.65
N ASP A 42 9.58 -5.12 8.59
CA ASP A 42 9.30 -3.71 8.27
C ASP A 42 8.04 -3.56 7.41
N ALA A 43 7.27 -2.50 7.69
CA ALA A 43 6.16 -2.04 6.89
C ALA A 43 6.50 -0.68 6.27
N TYR A 44 5.96 -0.39 5.10
CA TYR A 44 6.04 0.93 4.48
C TYR A 44 4.67 1.60 4.46
N PHE A 45 4.66 2.93 4.43
CA PHE A 45 3.43 3.73 4.44
C PHE A 45 3.49 4.83 3.40
N ILE A 46 2.31 5.23 2.92
CA ILE A 46 2.11 6.33 1.98
C ILE A 46 1.11 7.30 2.58
N GLU A 47 1.35 8.60 2.46
CA GLU A 47 0.43 9.68 2.87
C GLU A 47 -0.57 9.99 1.73
N LEU A 48 -1.86 10.10 2.06
CA LEU A 48 -3.02 10.23 1.15
C LEU A 48 -3.61 11.66 1.10
#